data_AF-A0A2R6G0D6-F1
#
_entry.id   AF-A0A2R6G0D6-F1
#
_cell.length_a   1.000
_cell.length_b   1.000
_cell.length_c   1.000
_cell.angle_alpha   90.00
_cell.angle_beta   90.00
_cell.angle_gamma   90.00
#
_symmetry.space_group_name_H-M   'P 1'
#
loop_
_entity.id
_entity.type
_entity.pdbx_description
1 polymer ?
#
loop_
_entity_poly.entity_id
_entity_poly.type
_entity_poly.pdbx_seq_one_letter_code
_entity_poly.pdbx_strand_id
1 'polypeptide(L)' 'VDFYTRYNEVPELSVLLTGTSIIPPDSVTLRANDRVSIEVENIGTLENTVEQL' A
#
# COMPACT_ATOMS: atom_id res chain seq x y z
N VAL A 1 3.47 -10.05 -14.27
CA VAL A 1 2.61 -8.91 -14.70
C VAL A 1 1.70 -9.28 -15.88
N ASP A 2 1.80 -10.51 -16.38
CA ASP A 2 1.18 -10.96 -17.63
C ASP A 2 -0.34 -10.77 -17.66
N PHE A 3 -1.02 -11.01 -16.54
CA PHE A 3 -2.46 -10.77 -16.43
C PHE A 3 -2.83 -9.28 -16.45
N TYR A 4 -1.99 -8.41 -15.89
CA TYR A 4 -2.22 -6.96 -15.86
C TYR A 4 -2.16 -6.35 -17.28
N THR A 5 -1.23 -6.83 -18.12
CA THR A 5 -0.98 -6.29 -19.46
C THR A 5 -1.71 -7.02 -20.60
N ARG A 6 -2.32 -8.19 -20.33
CA ARG A 6 -2.83 -9.11 -21.37
C ARG A 6 -3.75 -8.46 -22.40
N TYR A 7 -4.60 -7.52 -21.98
CA TYR A 7 -5.59 -6.83 -22.82
C TYR A 7 -5.73 -5.34 -22.45
N ASN A 8 -4.69 -4.74 -21.86
CA ASN A 8 -4.69 -3.34 -21.46
C ASN A 8 -3.41 -2.66 -21.96
N GLU A 9 -3.54 -1.49 -22.59
CA GLU A 9 -2.41 -0.58 -22.75
C GLU A 9 -2.16 0.11 -21.40
N VAL A 10 -0.96 -0.05 -20.86
CA VAL A 10 -0.60 0.45 -19.53
C VAL A 10 0.50 1.51 -19.65
N PRO A 11 0.39 2.65 -18.93
CA PRO A 11 1.45 3.66 -18.90
C PRO A 11 2.78 3.08 -18.41
N GLU A 12 3.89 3.59 -18.94
CA GLU A 12 5.26 3.16 -18.56
C GLU A 12 5.53 3.28 -17.06
N LEU A 13 5.01 4.34 -16.42
CA LEU A 13 5.21 4.62 -15.00
C LEU A 13 4.14 3.99 -14.10
N SER A 14 3.42 2.99 -14.59
CA SER A 14 2.42 2.28 -13.77
C SER A 14 3.08 1.47 -12.67
N VAL A 15 2.50 1.55 -11.46
CA VAL A 15 2.93 0.76 -10.30
C VAL A 15 1.85 -0.26 -9.95
N LEU A 16 2.22 -1.54 -9.88
CA LEU A 16 1.33 -2.62 -9.45
C LEU A 16 1.57 -2.94 -7.97
N LEU A 17 0.56 -2.72 -7.13
CA LEU A 17 0.60 -3.14 -5.73
C LEU A 17 0.28 -4.63 -5.64
N THR A 18 1.18 -5.41 -5.06
CA THR A 18 1.15 -6.88 -5.09
C THR A 18 0.36 -7.52 -3.95
N GLY A 19 -0.39 -6.72 -3.20
CA GLY A 19 -1.13 -7.15 -2.01
C GLY A 19 -0.29 -7.14 -0.74
N THR A 20 -0.92 -7.50 0.38
CA THR A 20 -0.30 -7.59 1.71
C THR A 20 -0.69 -8.90 2.38
N SER A 21 0.22 -9.47 3.18
CA SER A 21 -0.06 -10.59 4.08
C SER A 21 -0.39 -10.16 5.50
N ILE A 22 -0.28 -8.86 5.80
CA ILE A 22 -0.51 -8.28 7.12
C ILE A 22 -1.90 -7.65 7.12
N ILE A 23 -2.81 -8.24 7.91
CA ILE A 23 -4.17 -7.77 8.10
C ILE A 23 -4.34 -7.50 9.59
N PRO A 24 -4.56 -6.23 10.01
CA PRO A 24 -4.85 -5.92 11.41
C PRO A 24 -6.12 -6.64 11.90
N PRO A 25 -6.24 -6.91 13.22
CA PRO A 25 -7.48 -7.44 13.78
C PRO A 25 -8.67 -6.51 13.52
N ASP A 26 -9.89 -7.06 13.42
CA ASP A 26 -11.12 -6.31 13.17
C ASP A 26 -11.41 -5.19 14.18
N SER A 27 -10.86 -5.29 15.40
CA SER A 27 -10.99 -4.28 16.44
C SER A 27 -10.11 -3.05 16.22
N VAL A 28 -9.16 -3.11 15.29
CA VAL A 28 -8.21 -2.04 14.98
C VAL A 28 -8.75 -1.22 13.81
N THR A 29 -9.05 0.04 14.09
CA THR A 29 -9.36 1.05 13.07
C THR A 29 -8.41 2.22 13.21
N LEU A 30 -8.06 2.83 12.08
CA LEU A 30 -7.27 4.05 12.06
C LEU A 30 -8.10 5.23 12.58
N ARG A 31 -7.43 6.13 13.29
CA ARG A 31 -7.97 7.38 13.83
C ARG A 31 -7.07 8.55 13.41
N ALA A 32 -7.62 9.75 13.46
CA ALA A 32 -6.86 10.96 13.18
C ALA A 32 -5.58 11.00 14.03
N ASN A 33 -4.47 11.34 13.38
CA ASN A 33 -3.10 11.41 13.93
C ASN A 33 -2.44 10.06 14.22
N ASP A 34 -3.06 8.92 13.92
CA ASP A 34 -2.34 7.64 13.92
C ASP A 34 -1.21 7.67 12.89
N ARG A 35 -0.08 7.03 13.20
CA ARG A 35 1.06 6.90 12.29
C ARG A 35 1.14 5.48 11.74
N VAL A 36 1.04 5.36 10.43
CA VAL A 36 1.22 4.10 9.70
C VAL A 36 2.66 4.08 9.17
N SER A 37 3.42 3.06 9.58
CA SER A 37 4.79 2.83 9.12
C SER A 37 4.86 1.48 8.42
N ILE A 38 5.32 1.48 7.17
CA ILE A 38 5.49 0.28 6.34
C ILE A 38 6.94 0.20 5.94
N GLU A 39 7.63 -0.86 6.36
CA GLU A 39 9.03 -1.11 6.01
C GLU A 39 9.12 -2.25 4.99
N VAL A 40 9.93 -2.06 3.96
CA VAL A 40 10.35 -3.12 3.05
C VAL A 40 11.86 -3.20 3.04
N GLU A 41 12.37 -4.39 3.36
CA GLU A 41 13.81 -4.66 3.40
C GLU A 41 14.47 -4.23 2.09
N ASN A 42 15.62 -3.54 2.20
CA ASN A 42 16.38 -3.00 1.07
C ASN A 42 15.68 -1.91 0.23
N ILE A 43 14.50 -1.44 0.63
CA ILE A 43 13.82 -0.29 0.01
C ILE A 43 13.78 0.89 1.00
N GLY A 44 13.35 0.64 2.24
CA GLY A 44 13.21 1.64 3.29
C GLY A 44 11.82 1.67 3.91
N THR A 45 11.49 2.77 4.59
CA THR A 45 10.25 2.94 5.36
C THR A 45 9.39 4.05 4.76
N LEU A 46 8.12 3.73 4.47
CA LEU A 46 7.08 4.71 4.18
C LEU A 46 6.32 5.02 5.47
N GLU A 47 6.22 6.30 5.82
CA GLU A 47 5.50 6.74 7.01
C GLU A 47 4.46 7.78 6.63
N ASN A 48 3.21 7.53 7.02
CA ASN A 48 2.10 8.45 6.81
C ASN A 48 1.35 8.68 8.12
N THR A 49 0.92 9.93 8.34
CA THR A 49 -0.01 10.29 9.42
C THR A 49 -1.43 10.28 8.86
N VAL A 50 -2.35 9.66 9.59
CA VAL A 50 -3.76 9.57 9.21
C VAL A 50 -4.43 10.92 9.46
N GLU A 51 -5.07 11.46 8.43
CA GLU A 51 -5.92 12.65 8.53
C GLU A 51 -7.39 12.26 8.50
N GLN A 52 -8.23 12.98 9.23
CA GLN A 52 -9.68 12.86 9.13
C GLN A 52 -10.20 14.00 8.26
N LEU A 53 -10.74 13.62 7.08
CA LEU A 53 -11.37 14.54 6.13
C LEU A 53 -12.80 14.89 6.54
#